data_AF-A0A1H1HVV4-F1
#
_entry.id   AF-A0A1H1HVV4-F1
#
_cell.length_a   1.000
_cell.length_b   1.000
_cell.length_c   1.000
_cell.angle_alpha   90.00
_cell.angle_beta   90.00
_cell.angle_gamma   90.00
#
_symmetry.space_group_name_H-M   'P 1'
#
loop_
_entity.id
_entity.type
_entity.pdbx_description
1 polymer ?
#
loop_
_entity_poly.entity_id
_entity_poly.type
_entity_poly.pdbx_seq_one_letter_code
_entity_poly.pdbx_strand_id
1 'polypeptide(L)'
;MILLVALAGAAGSLLGYRLLARGPRWTTMLCVTLGVSLLLGGVARMVRIVGHDGYAVLPVALLGPIVTFQGIAWWLTAAPRRDAGRAALVIGGGVAAAVLGYLSIDLLGLAYVKFPRIG
;
A
#
# COMPACT_ATOMS: atom_id res chain seq x y z
N MET A 1 0.48 22.86 3.28
CA MET A 1 0.47 21.41 3.58
C MET A 1 -0.89 20.76 3.30
N ILE A 2 -1.99 21.30 3.85
CA ILE A 2 -3.35 20.76 3.63
C ILE A 2 -3.72 20.60 2.14
N LEU A 3 -3.43 21.61 1.30
CA LEU A 3 -3.68 21.55 -0.14
C LEU A 3 -2.96 20.37 -0.83
N LEU A 4 -1.69 20.14 -0.47
CA LEU A 4 -0.89 19.04 -1.04
C LEU A 4 -1.44 17.68 -0.62
N VAL A 5 -1.85 17.54 0.64
CA VAL A 5 -2.50 16.33 1.16
C VAL A 5 -3.83 16.07 0.43
N ALA A 6 -4.62 17.12 0.20
CA ALA A 6 -5.87 17.02 -0.55
C ALA A 6 -5.64 16.60 -2.01
N LEU A 7 -4.64 17.18 -2.69
CA LEU A 7 -4.27 16.82 -4.06
C LEU A 7 -3.75 15.37 -4.15
N ALA A 8 -2.92 14.96 -3.19
CA ALA A 8 -2.45 13.58 -3.07
C ALA A 8 -3.63 12.61 -2.89
N GLY A 9 -4.56 12.91 -1.99
CA GLY A 9 -5.78 12.14 -1.78
C GLY A 9 -6.66 12.04 -3.03
N ALA A 10 -6.83 13.15 -3.75
CA ALA A 10 -7.59 13.18 -4.99
C ALA A 10 -6.92 12.33 -6.09
N ALA A 11 -5.60 12.43 -6.24
CA ALA A 11 -4.84 11.63 -7.20
C ALA A 11 -4.91 10.13 -6.86
N GLY A 12 -4.73 9.76 -5.60
CA GLY A 12 -4.87 8.38 -5.12
C GLY A 12 -6.26 7.81 -5.39
N SER A 13 -7.30 8.61 -5.13
CA SER A 13 -8.69 8.21 -5.35
C SER A 13 -9.00 8.02 -6.84
N LEU A 14 -8.46 8.89 -7.70
CA LEU A 14 -8.59 8.74 -9.16
C LEU A 14 -7.92 7.46 -9.66
N LEU A 15 -6.75 7.11 -9.13
CA LEU A 15 -6.04 5.87 -9.46
C LEU A 15 -6.83 4.65 -8.98
N GLY A 16 -7.35 4.67 -7.76
CA GLY A 16 -8.22 3.63 -7.21
C GLY A 16 -9.51 3.45 -8.02
N TYR A 17 -10.16 4.55 -8.41
CA TYR A 17 -11.34 4.51 -9.29
C TYR A 17 -11.00 3.88 -10.65
N ARG A 18 -9.91 4.32 -11.30
CA ARG A 18 -9.48 3.76 -12.59
C ARG A 18 -9.13 2.28 -12.50
N LEU A 19 -8.63 1.81 -11.36
CA LEU A 19 -8.37 0.40 -11.10
C LEU A 19 -9.68 -0.40 -11.09
N LEU A 20 -10.68 0.08 -10.34
CA LEU A 20 -11.99 -0.59 -10.19
C LEU A 20 -12.83 -0.52 -11.47
N ALA A 21 -12.81 0.62 -12.16
CA ALA A 21 -13.58 0.85 -13.38
C ALA A 21 -13.17 -0.08 -14.55
N ARG A 22 -11.98 -0.67 -14.50
CA ARG A 22 -11.50 -1.67 -15.49
C ARG A 22 -12.11 -3.06 -15.30
N GLY A 23 -13.00 -3.23 -14.32
CA GLY A 23 -13.70 -4.47 -14.03
C GLY A 23 -12.95 -5.38 -13.06
N PRO A 24 -13.54 -6.54 -12.69
CA PRO A 24 -13.08 -7.33 -11.56
C PRO A 24 -11.86 -8.23 -11.88
N ARG A 25 -10.69 -7.62 -12.11
CA ARG A 25 -9.42 -8.32 -12.33
C ARG A 25 -8.69 -8.60 -11.01
N TRP A 26 -8.94 -9.79 -10.44
CA TRP A 26 -8.39 -10.18 -9.13
C TRP A 26 -6.85 -10.11 -9.04
N THR A 27 -6.13 -10.47 -10.10
CA THR A 27 -4.66 -10.42 -10.12
C THR A 27 -4.14 -8.99 -10.05
N THR A 28 -4.77 -8.06 -10.76
CA THR A 28 -4.42 -6.64 -10.70
C THR A 28 -4.71 -6.08 -9.32
N MET A 29 -5.86 -6.43 -8.72
CA MET A 29 -6.22 -6.06 -7.36
C MET A 29 -5.19 -6.55 -6.34
N LEU A 30 -4.74 -7.81 -6.49
CA LEU A 30 -3.70 -8.40 -5.65
C LEU A 30 -2.37 -7.65 -5.79
N CYS A 31 -1.85 -7.49 -7.01
CA CYS A 31 -0.56 -6.84 -7.24
C CYS A 31 -0.54 -5.38 -6.74
N VAL A 32 -1.61 -4.62 -6.98
CA VAL A 32 -1.70 -3.23 -6.52
C VAL A 32 -1.80 -3.18 -4.99
N THR A 33 -2.63 -4.05 -4.39
CA THR A 33 -2.72 -4.16 -2.92
C THR A 33 -1.37 -4.49 -2.30
N LEU A 34 -0.67 -5.50 -2.82
CA LEU A 34 0.66 -5.88 -2.34
C LEU A 34 1.66 -4.72 -2.43
N GLY A 35 1.71 -4.05 -3.59
CA GLY A 35 2.63 -2.94 -3.81
C GLY A 35 2.36 -1.75 -2.87
N VAL A 36 1.09 -1.33 -2.78
CA VAL A 36 0.67 -0.23 -1.90
C VAL A 36 0.91 -0.57 -0.43
N SER A 37 0.54 -1.78 0.01
CA SER A 37 0.75 -2.22 1.38
C SER A 37 2.23 -2.28 1.75
N LEU A 38 3.08 -2.78 0.86
CA LEU A 38 4.53 -2.82 1.06
C LEU A 38 5.11 -1.42 1.25
N LEU A 39 4.72 -0.46 0.40
CA LEU A 39 5.16 0.93 0.52
C LEU A 39 4.68 1.56 1.82
N LEU A 40 3.42 1.35 2.20
CA LEU A 40 2.86 1.88 3.46
C LEU A 40 3.55 1.28 4.69
N GLY A 41 3.91 -0.01 4.66
CA GLY A 41 4.71 -0.64 5.71
C GLY A 41 6.09 0.00 5.86
N GLY A 42 6.77 0.27 4.74
CA GLY A 42 8.05 0.98 4.73
C GLY A 42 7.93 2.42 5.26
N VAL A 43 6.89 3.15 4.85
CA VAL A 43 6.60 4.51 5.36
C VAL A 43 6.37 4.47 6.88
N ALA A 44 5.58 3.51 7.39
CA ALA A 44 5.34 3.37 8.82
C ALA A 44 6.63 3.13 9.60
N ARG A 45 7.57 2.33 9.05
CA ARG A 45 8.87 2.14 9.68
C ARG A 45 9.71 3.41 9.66
N MET A 46 9.75 4.11 8.53
CA MET A 46 10.48 5.37 8.38
C MET A 46 10.01 6.44 9.36
N VAL A 47 8.69 6.59 9.55
CA VAL A 47 8.13 7.49 10.56
C VAL A 47 8.66 7.15 11.95
N ARG A 48 8.66 5.87 12.31
CA ARG A 48 9.15 5.41 13.61
C ARG A 48 10.64 5.67 13.80
N ILE A 49 11.45 5.61 12.74
CA ILE A 49 12.89 5.89 12.79
C ILE A 49 13.16 7.39 12.89
N VAL A 50 12.49 8.20 12.06
CA VAL A 50 12.72 9.66 11.96
C VAL A 50 12.07 10.42 13.13
N GLY A 51 11.03 9.86 13.75
CA GLY A 51 10.32 10.48 14.87
C GLY A 51 9.49 11.72 14.47
N HIS A 52 9.21 11.90 13.18
CA HIS A 52 8.45 13.04 12.67
C HIS A 52 7.37 12.59 11.69
N ASP A 53 6.10 12.75 12.09
CA ASP A 53 4.95 12.25 11.34
C ASP A 53 4.58 13.13 10.14
N GLY A 54 5.01 14.40 10.14
CA GLY A 54 4.54 15.44 9.23
C GLY A 54 4.73 15.11 7.74
N TYR A 55 5.83 14.47 7.37
CA TYR A 55 6.12 14.13 5.97
C TYR A 55 5.48 12.82 5.51
N ALA A 56 5.06 11.94 6.43
CA ALA A 56 4.41 10.69 6.08
C ALA A 56 2.93 10.85 5.75
N VAL A 57 2.32 11.97 6.14
CA VAL A 57 0.94 12.30 5.78
C VAL A 57 0.73 12.31 4.26
N LEU A 58 1.73 12.77 3.49
CA LEU A 58 1.63 12.87 2.03
C LEU A 58 1.59 11.49 1.32
N PRO A 59 2.54 10.56 1.53
CA PRO A 59 2.47 9.23 0.94
C PRO A 59 1.28 8.43 1.44
N VAL A 60 0.87 8.58 2.71
CA VAL A 60 -0.34 7.95 3.23
C VAL A 60 -1.59 8.46 2.52
N ALA A 61 -1.71 9.78 2.35
CA ALA A 61 -2.82 10.39 1.63
C ALA A 61 -2.86 9.99 0.15
N LEU A 62 -1.69 9.83 -0.49
CA LEU A 62 -1.60 9.40 -1.89
C LEU A 62 -1.97 7.92 -2.08
N LEU A 63 -1.39 7.04 -1.24
CA LEU A 63 -1.44 5.59 -1.46
C LEU A 63 -2.68 4.94 -0.83
N GLY A 64 -3.14 5.43 0.32
CA GLY A 64 -4.28 4.87 1.04
C GLY A 64 -5.55 4.75 0.18
N PRO A 65 -5.96 5.80 -0.56
CA PRO A 65 -7.17 5.75 -1.40
C PRO A 65 -7.05 4.88 -2.66
N ILE A 66 -5.84 4.40 -3.02
CA ILE A 66 -5.67 3.49 -4.17
C ILE A 66 -6.29 2.13 -3.87
N VAL A 67 -6.17 1.67 -2.61
CA VAL A 67 -6.64 0.37 -2.15
C VAL A 67 -7.64 0.57 -1.02
N THR A 68 -8.89 0.83 -1.37
CA THR A 68 -9.95 1.08 -0.38
C THR A 68 -10.71 -0.19 -0.03
N PHE A 69 -11.08 -0.33 1.25
CA PHE A 69 -11.99 -1.38 1.69
C PHE A 69 -13.32 -1.36 0.92
N GLN A 70 -13.80 -0.17 0.56
CA GLN A 70 -15.02 0.00 -0.23
C GLN A 70 -14.85 -0.50 -1.67
N GLY A 71 -13.68 -0.26 -2.29
CA GLY A 71 -13.34 -0.81 -3.61
C GLY A 71 -13.21 -2.33 -3.60
N ILE A 72 -12.60 -2.88 -2.55
CA ILE A 72 -12.52 -4.34 -2.33
C ILE A 72 -13.93 -4.91 -2.12
N ALA A 73 -14.78 -4.26 -1.33
CA ALA A 73 -16.16 -4.70 -1.12
C ALA A 73 -16.98 -4.68 -2.41
N TRP A 74 -16.90 -3.59 -3.20
CA TRP A 74 -17.55 -3.52 -4.51
C TRP A 74 -17.07 -4.65 -5.43
N TRP A 75 -15.76 -4.87 -5.49
CA TRP A 75 -15.17 -5.96 -6.26
C TRP A 75 -15.71 -7.33 -5.85
N LEU A 76 -15.84 -7.59 -4.54
CA LEU A 76 -16.41 -8.83 -4.00
C LEU A 76 -17.88 -9.02 -4.38
N THR A 77 -18.66 -7.93 -4.44
CA THR A 77 -20.06 -7.98 -4.87
C THR A 77 -20.23 -8.16 -6.37
N ALA A 78 -19.30 -7.64 -7.17
CA ALA A 78 -19.32 -7.71 -8.62
C ALA A 78 -18.77 -9.04 -9.18
N ALA A 79 -17.97 -9.78 -8.39
CA ALA A 79 -17.37 -11.04 -8.80
C ALA A 79 -18.38 -12.23 -8.72
N PRO A 80 -18.44 -13.13 -9.73
CA PRO A 80 -19.32 -14.29 -9.69
C PRO A 80 -18.97 -15.24 -8.54
N ARG A 81 -19.99 -15.77 -7.85
CA ARG A 81 -19.91 -16.63 -6.66
C ARG A 81 -18.75 -17.65 -6.71
N ARG A 82 -17.66 -17.35 -5.98
CA ARG A 82 -16.60 -18.23 -5.40
C ARG A 82 -15.31 -17.49 -4.98
N ASP A 83 -15.31 -16.14 -4.98
CA ASP A 83 -14.08 -15.34 -4.79
C ASP A 83 -13.66 -15.04 -3.34
N ALA A 84 -14.28 -15.67 -2.33
CA ALA A 84 -13.88 -15.48 -0.91
C ALA A 84 -12.42 -15.87 -0.65
N GLY A 85 -11.91 -16.92 -1.30
CA GLY A 85 -10.50 -17.31 -1.20
C GLY A 85 -9.56 -16.27 -1.84
N ARG A 86 -9.98 -15.63 -2.94
CA ARG A 86 -9.22 -14.55 -3.57
C ARG A 86 -9.25 -13.28 -2.73
N ALA A 87 -10.37 -12.99 -2.08
CA ALA A 87 -10.50 -11.92 -1.10
C ALA A 87 -9.49 -12.10 0.05
N ALA A 88 -9.44 -13.31 0.62
CA ALA A 88 -8.51 -13.65 1.67
C ALA A 88 -7.04 -13.52 1.22
N LEU A 89 -6.72 -13.89 -0.02
CA LEU A 89 -5.38 -13.67 -0.59
C LEU A 89 -5.05 -12.19 -0.78
N VAL A 90 -5.98 -11.35 -1.22
CA VAL A 90 -5.74 -9.92 -1.39
C VAL A 90 -5.54 -9.25 -0.04
N ILE A 91 -6.42 -9.52 0.94
CA ILE A 91 -6.34 -8.93 2.28
C ILE A 91 -5.12 -9.48 3.04
N GLY A 92 -4.99 -10.80 3.12
CA GLY A 92 -3.89 -11.47 3.82
C GLY A 92 -2.53 -11.17 3.17
N GLY A 93 -2.49 -11.15 1.84
CA GLY A 93 -1.32 -10.73 1.08
C GLY A 93 -0.95 -9.28 1.36
N GLY A 94 -1.92 -8.36 1.37
CA GLY A 94 -1.70 -6.96 1.75
C GLY A 94 -1.09 -6.83 3.15
N VAL A 95 -1.63 -7.54 4.14
CA VAL A 95 -1.07 -7.55 5.51
C VAL A 95 0.36 -8.07 5.52
N ALA A 96 0.62 -9.22 4.88
CA ALA A 96 1.97 -9.79 4.78
C ALA A 96 2.95 -8.84 4.08
N ALA A 97 2.52 -8.18 3.01
CA ALA A 97 3.31 -7.20 2.28
C ALA A 97 3.65 -5.97 3.12
N ALA A 98 2.70 -5.46 3.92
CA ALA A 98 2.96 -4.36 4.85
C ALA A 98 4.00 -4.74 5.90
N VAL A 99 3.89 -5.94 6.48
CA VAL A 99 4.90 -6.47 7.43
C VAL A 99 6.26 -6.60 6.75
N LEU A 100 6.31 -7.14 5.53
CA LEU A 100 7.55 -7.24 4.76
C LEU A 100 8.16 -5.88 4.47
N GLY A 101 7.37 -4.89 4.05
CA GLY A 101 7.86 -3.53 3.79
C GLY A 101 8.42 -2.88 5.06
N TYR A 102 7.74 -3.06 6.19
CA TYR A 102 8.20 -2.58 7.49
C TYR A 102 9.55 -3.21 7.89
N LEU A 103 9.68 -4.54 7.80
CA LEU A 103 10.91 -5.27 8.15
C LEU A 103 12.04 -5.02 7.14
N SER A 104 11.73 -4.79 5.87
CA SER A 104 12.74 -4.55 4.83
C SER A 104 13.59 -3.32 5.12
N ILE A 105 13.00 -2.28 5.72
CA ILE A 105 13.74 -1.09 6.14
C ILE A 105 14.75 -1.42 7.24
N ASP A 106 14.42 -2.33 8.16
CA ASP A 106 15.36 -2.77 9.22
C ASP A 106 16.51 -3.59 8.65
N LEU A 107 16.22 -4.50 7.72
CA LEU A 107 17.24 -5.31 7.06
C LEU A 107 18.17 -4.46 6.20
N LEU A 108 17.64 -3.46 5.48
CA LEU A 108 18.44 -2.51 4.72
C LEU A 108 19.30 -1.64 5.63
N GLY A 109 18.76 -1.20 6.78
CA GLY A 109 19.53 -0.49 7.80
C GLY A 109 20.68 -1.34 8.35
N LEU A 110 20.43 -2.61 8.67
CA LEU A 110 21.46 -3.55 9.11
C LEU A 110 22.52 -3.82 8.03
N ALA A 111 22.09 -4.00 6.78
CA ALA A 111 22.99 -4.16 5.65
C ALA A 111 23.90 -2.93 5.48
N TYR A 112 23.34 -1.72 5.59
CA TYR A 112 24.11 -0.48 5.50
C TYR A 112 25.17 -0.34 6.60
N VAL A 113 24.88 -0.82 7.82
CA VAL A 113 25.83 -0.79 8.94
C VAL A 113 26.90 -1.89 8.80
N LYS A 114 26.55 -3.06 8.28
CA LYS A 114 27.40 -4.25 8.33
C LYS A 114 28.26 -4.46 7.09
N PHE A 115 27.85 -3.98 5.91
CA PHE A 115 28.67 -4.08 4.71
C PHE A 115 29.65 -2.90 4.62
N PRO A 116 30.97 -3.15 4.47
CA PRO A 116 31.93 -2.08 4.26
C PRO A 116 31.53 -1.33 2.99
N ARG A 117 31.49 0.01 3.08
CA ARG A 117 31.32 0.86 1.90
C ARG A 117 32.50 0.55 0.99
N ILE A 118 32.24 -0.07 -0.16
CA ILE A 118 33.25 -0.21 -1.21
C ILE A 118 33.50 1.22 -1.70
N GLY A 119 34.61 1.80 -1.23
CA GLY A 119 35.12 3.12 -1.55
C GLY A 119 36.63 3.04 -1.64
#